data_AF-A0A817TEA0-F1
#
_entry.id   AF-A0A817TEA0-F1
#
_cell.length_a   1.000
_cell.length_b   1.000
_cell.length_c   1.000
_cell.angle_alpha   90.00
_cell.angle_beta   90.00
_cell.angle_gamma   90.00
#
_symmetry.space_group_name_H-M   'P 1'
#
loop_
_entity.id
_entity.type
_entity.pdbx_description
1 polymer ?
#
loop_
_entity_poly.entity_id
_entity_poly.type
_entity_poly.pdbx_seq_one_letter_code
_entity_poly.pdbx_strand_id
1 'polypeptide(L)' 'RQCHDDYIEQFLLNTKTYLHNSILLIIDLESLTRITQNFTRNETRINCSKVNEIFLHGESKNLIQSLQNYFPFAEIY' A
#
# COMPACT_ATOMS: atom_id res chain seq x y z
N ARG A 1 7.39 6.62 14.16
CA ARG A 1 6.65 6.84 12.90
C ARG A 1 7.56 6.52 11.70
N GLN A 2 8.71 7.18 11.53
CA GLN A 2 9.64 6.97 10.41
C GLN A 2 10.06 5.51 10.10
N CYS A 3 10.35 4.68 11.10
CA CYS A 3 10.75 3.28 10.89
C CYS A 3 9.67 2.39 10.23
N HIS A 4 8.38 2.70 10.44
CA HIS A 4 7.29 1.95 9.80
C HIS A 4 7.17 2.32 8.33
N ASP A 5 7.33 3.60 7.99
CA ASP A 5 7.30 4.07 6.61
C ASP A 5 8.44 3.49 5.79
N ASP A 6 9.66 3.41 6.34
CA ASP A 6 10.82 2.86 5.64
C ASP A 6 10.63 1.36 5.33
N TYR A 7 9.98 0.61 6.22
CA TYR A 7 9.64 -0.81 5.99
C TYR A 7 8.57 -0.96 4.91
N ILE A 8 7.54 -0.11 4.94
CA ILE A 8 6.48 -0.10 3.92
C ILE A 8 7.04 0.35 2.56
N GLU A 9 7.97 1.29 2.55
CA GLU A 9 8.69 1.73 1.36
C GLU A 9 9.51 0.59 0.76
N GLN A 10 10.30 -0.11 1.58
CA GLN A 10 11.03 -1.29 1.13
C GLN A 10 10.09 -2.39 0.66
N PHE A 11 8.94 -2.57 1.30
CA PHE A 11 7.95 -3.57 0.91
C PHE A 11 7.29 -3.25 -0.45
N LEU A 12 6.81 -2.02 -0.62
CA LEU A 12 6.13 -1.59 -1.85
C LEU A 12 7.10 -1.39 -3.02
N LEU A 13 8.37 -1.06 -2.74
CA LEU A 13 9.38 -0.75 -3.77
C LEU A 13 10.41 -1.86 -4.03
N ASN A 14 10.61 -2.83 -3.13
CA ASN A 14 11.73 -3.78 -3.25
C ASN A 14 11.33 -5.25 -3.02
N THR A 15 11.41 -6.03 -4.10
CA THR A 15 10.88 -7.40 -4.27
C THR A 15 11.74 -8.52 -3.67
N LYS A 16 12.75 -8.20 -2.84
CA LYS A 16 13.60 -9.24 -2.23
C LYS A 16 12.99 -9.88 -0.98
N THR A 17 11.78 -9.51 -0.62
CA THR A 17 11.07 -10.06 0.53
C THR A 17 10.12 -11.16 0.06
N TYR A 18 10.48 -12.42 0.35
CA TYR A 18 9.57 -13.57 0.28
C TYR A 18 8.52 -13.39 1.39
N LEU A 19 7.49 -12.61 1.14
CA LEU A 19 6.40 -12.41 2.10
C LEU A 19 5.23 -13.33 1.76
N HIS A 20 4.70 -13.97 2.79
CA HIS A 20 3.53 -14.84 2.71
C HIS A 20 2.29 -14.05 2.26
N ASN A 21 1.31 -14.75 1.70
CA ASN A 21 0.05 -14.24 1.13
C ASN A 21 -0.93 -13.64 2.18
N SER A 22 -0.48 -12.88 3.17
CA SER A 22 -1.34 -12.19 4.13
C SER A 22 -0.58 -10.99 4.68
N ILE A 23 -0.65 -9.89 3.92
CA ILE A 23 0.05 -8.65 4.25
C ILE A 23 -0.99 -7.61 4.61
N LEU A 24 -0.97 -7.26 5.90
CA LEU A 24 -1.73 -6.17 6.48
C LEU A 24 -0.86 -4.90 6.48
N LEU A 25 -1.35 -3.86 5.81
CA LEU A 25 -0.74 -2.54 5.74
C LEU A 25 -1.53 -1.55 6.58
N ILE A 26 -0.88 -0.95 7.58
CA ILE A 26 -1.46 0.13 8.38
C ILE A 26 -0.66 1.38 8.06
N ILE A 27 -1.27 2.31 7.33
CA ILE A 27 -0.58 3.48 6.80
C ILE A 27 -1.56 4.66 6.61
N ASP A 28 -1.09 5.89 6.78
CA ASP A 28 -1.86 7.07 6.38
C ASP A 28 -1.71 7.37 4.88
N LEU A 29 -2.67 8.09 4.31
CA LEU A 29 -2.68 8.35 2.88
C LEU A 29 -1.46 9.14 2.41
N GLU A 30 -1.01 10.11 3.19
CA GLU A 30 0.12 10.97 2.82
C GLU A 30 1.39 10.13 2.65
N SER A 31 1.66 9.25 3.62
CA SER A 31 2.78 8.32 3.60
C SER A 31 2.66 7.31 2.47
N LEU A 32 1.46 6.77 2.24
CA LEU A 32 1.21 5.84 1.13
C LEU A 32 1.48 6.50 -0.22
N THR A 33 0.98 7.72 -0.40
CA THR A 33 1.14 8.50 -1.63
C THR A 33 2.60 8.89 -1.87
N ARG A 34 3.32 9.28 -0.81
CA ARG A 34 4.75 9.59 -0.84
C ARG A 34 5.57 8.36 -1.26
N ILE A 35 5.36 7.23 -0.60
CA ILE A 35 6.10 5.98 -0.84
C ILE A 35 5.84 5.45 -2.25
N THR A 36 4.57 5.48 -2.68
CA THR A 36 4.18 4.97 -4.00
C THR A 36 4.47 5.94 -5.14
N GLN A 37 4.97 7.15 -4.83
CA GLN A 37 5.12 8.26 -5.77
C GLN A 37 3.84 8.49 -6.60
N ASN A 38 2.70 8.64 -5.92
CA ASN A 38 1.38 8.72 -6.55
C ASN A 38 1.04 7.54 -7.47
N PHE A 39 1.51 6.33 -7.14
CA PHE A 39 1.27 5.11 -7.92
C PHE A 39 1.71 5.19 -9.40
N THR A 40 2.69 6.04 -9.71
CA THR A 40 3.18 6.28 -11.07
C THR A 40 4.12 5.17 -11.59
N ARG A 41 4.70 4.37 -10.67
CA ARG A 41 5.61 3.28 -11.01
C ARG A 41 4.88 1.95 -11.21
N ASN A 42 5.14 1.26 -12.32
CA ASN A 42 4.54 -0.04 -12.61
C ASN A 42 4.90 -1.12 -11.58
N GLU A 43 6.15 -1.13 -11.11
CA GLU A 43 6.63 -2.09 -10.08
C GLU A 43 5.85 -1.94 -8.78
N THR A 44 5.58 -0.70 -8.36
CA THR A 44 4.75 -0.40 -7.20
C THR A 44 3.34 -0.95 -7.37
N ARG A 45 2.73 -0.80 -8.55
CA ARG A 45 1.38 -1.36 -8.82
C ARG A 45 1.34 -2.89 -8.71
N ILE A 46 2.37 -3.57 -9.23
CA ILE A 46 2.50 -5.03 -9.14
C ILE A 46 2.68 -5.49 -7.69
N ASN A 47 3.31 -4.69 -6.83
CA ASN A 47 3.48 -5.03 -5.43
C ASN A 47 2.23 -4.69 -4.61
N CYS A 48 1.55 -3.58 -4.91
CA CYS A 48 0.27 -3.25 -4.32
C CYS A 48 -0.77 -4.37 -4.56
N SER A 49 -0.76 -5.03 -5.72
CA SER A 49 -1.67 -6.16 -5.98
C SER A 49 -1.41 -7.41 -5.14
N LYS A 50 -0.34 -7.46 -4.33
CA LYS A 50 -0.06 -8.58 -3.40
C LYS A 50 -0.55 -8.31 -1.97
N VAL A 51 -1.05 -7.11 -1.73
CA VAL A 51 -1.58 -6.70 -0.42
C VAL A 51 -3.02 -7.18 -0.32
N ASN A 52 -3.37 -7.75 0.84
CA ASN A 52 -4.70 -8.30 1.08
C ASN A 52 -5.51 -7.45 2.04
N GLU A 53 -4.86 -6.67 2.90
CA GLU A 53 -5.56 -5.84 3.87
C GLU A 53 -4.85 -4.49 4.02
N ILE A 54 -5.62 -3.40 3.98
CA ILE A 54 -5.13 -2.04 4.21
C ILE A 54 -6.05 -1.37 5.23
N PHE A 55 -5.46 -0.83 6.29
CA PHE A 55 -6.13 0.09 7.21
C PHE A 55 -5.65 1.51 6.95
N LEU A 56 -6.56 2.36 6.46
CA LEU A 56 -6.33 3.78 6.21
C LEU A 56 -6.99 4.61 7.31
N HIS A 57 -6.18 5.27 8.12
CA HIS A 57 -6.71 6.00 9.26
C HIS A 57 -7.40 7.30 8.83
N GLY A 58 -8.73 7.38 8.96
CA GLY A 58 -9.49 8.63 8.87
C GLY A 58 -9.84 9.10 7.45
N GLU A 59 -9.83 8.20 6.47
CA GLU A 59 -10.00 8.56 5.05
C GLU A 59 -11.44 8.47 4.52
N SER A 60 -11.71 9.22 3.45
CA SER A 60 -13.04 9.29 2.82
C SER A 60 -13.33 8.09 1.90
N LYS A 61 -14.61 7.66 1.82
CA LYS A 61 -15.04 6.52 0.96
C LYS A 61 -14.67 6.67 -0.52
N ASN A 62 -14.62 7.91 -1.04
CA ASN A 62 -14.28 8.18 -2.44
C ASN A 62 -12.81 7.85 -2.74
N LEU A 63 -11.94 8.07 -1.76
CA LEU A 63 -10.53 7.73 -1.86
C LEU A 63 -10.32 6.21 -1.79
N ILE A 64 -11.08 5.51 -0.93
CA ILE A 64 -11.03 4.05 -0.86
C ILE A 64 -11.32 3.43 -2.24
N GLN A 65 -12.33 3.93 -2.95
CA GLN A 65 -12.64 3.47 -4.31
C GLN A 65 -11.52 3.71 -5.31
N SER A 66 -10.81 4.84 -5.24
CA SER A 66 -9.70 5.11 -6.16
C SER A 66 -8.49 4.21 -5.88
N LEU A 67 -8.28 3.83 -4.62
CA LEU A 67 -7.22 2.92 -4.19
C LEU A 67 -7.47 1.46 -4.59
N GLN A 68 -8.73 1.06 -4.77
CA GLN A 68 -9.09 -0.28 -5.25
C GLN A 68 -8.44 -0.62 -6.61
N ASN A 69 -8.17 0.38 -7.45
CA ASN A 69 -7.50 0.19 -8.75
C ASN A 69 -6.01 -0.22 -8.60
N TYR A 70 -5.41 0.08 -7.45
CA TYR A 70 -4.02 -0.22 -7.14
C TYR A 70 -3.90 -1.46 -6.24
N PHE A 71 -4.92 -1.70 -5.42
CA PHE A 71 -5.02 -2.81 -4.49
C PHE A 71 -6.25 -3.68 -4.80
N PRO A 72 -6.28 -4.37 -5.95
CA PRO A 72 -7.47 -5.05 -6.45
C PRO A 72 -7.96 -6.20 -5.56
N PHE A 73 -7.07 -6.78 -4.75
CA PHE A 73 -7.39 -7.90 -3.86
C PHE A 73 -7.39 -7.49 -2.38
N ALA A 74 -7.14 -6.21 -2.08
CA ALA A 74 -7.12 -5.75 -0.71
C ALA A 74 -8.52 -5.39 -0.20
N GLU A 75 -8.83 -5.83 1.00
CA GLU A 75 -9.87 -5.24 1.82
C GLU A 75 -9.32 -3.94 2.43
N ILE A 76 -9.97 -2.81 2.12
CA ILE A 76 -9.54 -1.48 2.55
C ILE A 76 -10.54 -0.99 3.61
N TYR A 77 -10.03 -0.73 4.81
CA TYR A 77 -10.78 -0.33 6.00
C TYR A 77 -10.48 1.11 6.41
#